data_AF-A0A559RBW1-F1
#
_entry.id   AF-A0A559RBW1-F1
#
_cell.length_a   1.000
_cell.length_b   1.000
_cell.length_c   1.000
_cell.angle_alpha   90.00
_cell.angle_beta   90.00
_cell.angle_gamma   90.00
#
_symmetry.space_group_name_H-M   'P 1'
#
loop_
_entity.id
_entity.type
_entity.pdbx_description
1 polymer ?
#
loop_
_entity_poly.entity_id
_entity_poly.type
_entity_poly.pdbx_seq_one_letter_code
_entity_poly.pdbx_strand_id
1 'polypeptide(L)'
;MKSILASLVFLVLILSCKSSKIEEPCKNIINKSPLNINSFTELVTAENDKREISIIVLDGKVASQDLVEKLIFNNSKNKIVSAQSVKDPNAPEINGKRKRVLIIYSTICGQWKLKKSRLTLKED
;
A
#
# COMPACT_ATOMS: atom_id res chain seq x y z
N MET A 1 21.04 7.63 50.06
CA MET A 1 20.96 8.22 48.69
C MET A 1 21.22 7.17 47.59
N LYS A 2 20.59 5.98 47.63
CA LYS A 2 20.77 4.93 46.59
C LYS A 2 19.46 4.52 45.92
N SER A 3 18.29 4.78 46.54
CA SER A 3 16.98 4.40 45.99
C SER A 3 16.39 5.36 44.95
N ILE A 4 16.87 6.61 44.87
CA ILE A 4 16.32 7.60 43.93
C ILE A 4 16.81 7.33 42.50
N LEU A 5 18.04 6.82 42.35
CA LEU A 5 18.61 6.50 41.03
C LEU A 5 17.84 5.39 40.32
N ALA A 6 17.41 4.36 41.05
CA ALA A 6 16.68 3.23 40.49
C ALA A 6 15.30 3.65 39.92
N SER A 7 14.64 4.63 40.56
CA SER A 7 13.34 5.12 40.11
C SER A 7 13.42 5.99 38.86
N LEU A 8 14.51 6.74 38.66
CA LEU A 8 14.71 7.55 37.45
C LEU A 8 15.00 6.67 36.22
N VAL A 9 15.80 5.61 36.39
CA VAL A 9 16.11 4.66 35.30
C VAL A 9 14.85 3.94 34.82
N PHE A 10 13.94 3.60 35.74
CA PHE A 10 12.67 2.97 35.39
C PHE A 10 11.74 3.92 34.60
N LEU A 11 11.75 5.22 34.90
CA LEU A 11 10.92 6.20 34.19
C LEU A 11 11.36 6.42 32.73
N VAL A 12 12.68 6.43 32.48
CA VAL A 12 13.25 6.59 31.13
C VAL A 12 12.93 5.37 30.25
N LEU A 13 12.92 4.15 30.81
CA LEU A 13 12.57 2.93 30.08
C LEU A 13 11.11 2.92 29.63
N ILE A 14 10.18 3.45 30.43
CA ILE A 14 8.74 3.46 30.07
C ILE A 14 8.44 4.54 29.01
N LEU A 15 9.13 5.68 29.06
CA LEU A 15 8.96 6.77 28.09
C LEU A 15 9.64 6.51 26.74
N SER A 16 10.59 5.58 26.67
CA SER A 16 11.29 5.23 25.42
C SER A 16 10.50 4.26 24.51
N CYS A 17 9.37 3.73 24.97
CA CYS A 17 8.56 2.76 24.21
C CYS A 17 7.44 3.41 23.37
N LYS A 18 7.70 4.58 22.75
CA LYS A 18 6.75 5.22 21.81
C LYS A 18 7.37 5.78 20.54
N SER A 19 8.64 5.48 20.28
CA SER A 19 9.28 5.89 19.03
C SER A 19 9.79 4.67 18.30
N SER A 20 9.80 4.73 16.97
CA SER A 20 10.42 3.78 16.05
C SER A 20 9.68 2.47 15.69
N LYS A 21 8.42 2.51 15.24
CA LYS A 21 7.89 1.41 14.38
C LYS A 21 6.89 1.86 13.31
N ILE A 22 7.09 3.00 12.63
CA ILE A 22 6.30 3.30 11.42
C ILE A 22 7.15 4.04 10.38
N GLU A 23 8.27 3.46 9.91
CA GLU A 23 9.04 4.06 8.80
C GLU A 23 9.84 3.00 8.00
N GLU A 24 9.24 1.87 7.64
CA GLU A 24 9.93 0.87 6.79
C GLU A 24 9.29 0.47 5.45
N PRO A 25 8.04 0.81 5.08
CA PRO A 25 7.58 0.44 3.73
C PRO A 25 8.24 1.30 2.63
N CYS A 26 8.62 2.56 2.92
CA CYS A 26 9.16 3.46 1.90
C CYS A 26 10.63 3.21 1.54
N LYS A 27 11.47 2.83 2.50
CA LYS A 27 12.93 2.72 2.27
C LYS A 27 13.30 1.66 1.21
N ASN A 28 12.50 0.59 1.09
CA ASN A 28 12.78 -0.48 0.15
C ASN A 28 12.25 -0.24 -1.27
N ILE A 29 11.42 0.80 -1.47
CA ILE A 29 10.82 1.11 -2.77
C ILE A 29 11.66 2.12 -3.57
N ILE A 30 12.47 2.95 -2.89
CA ILE A 30 13.28 4.02 -3.49
C ILE A 30 14.25 3.51 -4.58
N ASN A 31 14.66 2.23 -4.53
CA ASN A 31 15.62 1.66 -5.47
C ASN A 31 15.01 1.09 -6.76
N LYS A 32 13.68 1.11 -6.94
CA LYS A 32 13.03 0.64 -8.17
C LYS A 32 12.61 1.83 -9.04
N SER A 33 12.99 1.79 -10.31
CA SER A 33 12.54 2.78 -11.30
C SER A 33 11.01 2.74 -11.46
N PRO A 34 10.33 3.89 -11.46
CA PRO A 34 8.91 3.96 -11.76
C PRO A 34 8.57 3.31 -13.12
N LEU A 35 7.43 2.62 -13.18
CA LEU A 35 6.83 2.20 -14.43
C LEU A 35 6.28 3.42 -15.16
N ASN A 36 6.51 3.50 -16.47
CA ASN A 36 5.93 4.53 -17.33
C ASN A 36 4.49 4.12 -17.71
N ILE A 37 3.56 4.24 -16.76
CA ILE A 37 2.13 3.93 -16.93
C ILE A 37 1.33 5.13 -16.43
N ASN A 38 0.47 5.68 -17.27
CA ASN A 38 -0.17 6.97 -17.07
C ASN A 38 -1.66 6.87 -16.73
N SER A 39 -2.27 5.69 -16.85
CA SER A 39 -3.67 5.47 -16.49
C SER A 39 -3.92 4.08 -15.94
N PHE A 40 -5.03 3.92 -15.22
CA PHE A 40 -5.47 2.61 -14.76
C PHE A 40 -5.73 1.67 -15.94
N THR A 41 -6.37 2.15 -17.00
CA THR A 41 -6.62 1.37 -18.23
C THR A 41 -5.32 0.87 -18.85
N GLU A 42 -4.30 1.71 -18.95
CA GLU A 42 -2.97 1.33 -19.46
C GLU A 42 -2.34 0.25 -18.57
N LEU A 43 -2.46 0.37 -17.25
CA LEU A 43 -1.99 -0.63 -16.30
C LEU A 43 -2.63 -2.01 -16.53
N VAL A 44 -3.95 -2.05 -16.70
CA VAL A 44 -4.69 -3.30 -16.95
C VAL A 44 -4.33 -3.89 -18.32
N THR A 45 -4.13 -3.04 -19.32
CA THR A 45 -3.84 -3.47 -20.69
C THR A 45 -2.39 -3.95 -20.84
N ALA A 46 -1.44 -3.33 -20.14
CA ALA A 46 -0.03 -3.73 -20.11
C ALA A 46 0.17 -5.13 -19.51
N GLU A 47 -0.68 -5.54 -18.57
CA GLU A 47 -0.72 -6.91 -18.02
C GLU A 47 -1.33 -7.94 -19.01
N ASN A 48 -1.66 -7.50 -20.24
CA ASN A 48 -2.02 -8.32 -21.40
C ASN A 48 -3.19 -9.28 -21.18
N ASP A 49 -4.09 -8.95 -20.25
CA ASP A 49 -5.24 -9.79 -19.94
C ASP A 49 -6.53 -8.98 -19.99
N LYS A 50 -7.33 -9.19 -21.04
CA LYS A 50 -8.68 -8.62 -21.23
C LYS A 50 -9.73 -9.19 -20.24
N ARG A 51 -9.27 -9.64 -19.06
CA ARG A 51 -10.08 -10.29 -18.02
C ARG A 51 -10.45 -9.27 -16.95
N GLU A 52 -11.54 -9.54 -16.26
CA GLU A 52 -12.08 -8.66 -15.24
C GLU A 52 -11.21 -8.69 -13.98
N ILE A 53 -10.72 -7.52 -13.56
CA ILE A 53 -10.04 -7.36 -12.26
C ILE A 53 -11.11 -7.35 -11.18
N SER A 54 -10.98 -8.23 -10.20
CA SER A 54 -11.98 -8.36 -9.13
C SER A 54 -11.53 -7.74 -7.82
N ILE A 55 -10.22 -7.73 -7.57
CA ILE A 55 -9.64 -7.15 -6.36
C ILE A 55 -8.39 -6.36 -6.77
N ILE A 56 -8.27 -5.15 -6.23
CA ILE A 56 -7.06 -4.34 -6.37
C ILE A 56 -6.41 -4.25 -4.99
N VAL A 57 -5.12 -4.56 -4.92
CA VAL A 57 -4.31 -4.46 -3.72
C VAL A 57 -3.22 -3.42 -3.97
N LEU A 58 -3.31 -2.27 -3.31
CA LEU A 58 -2.32 -1.20 -3.36
C LEU A 58 -1.50 -1.22 -2.07
N ASP A 59 -0.18 -1.43 -2.18
CA ASP A 59 0.76 -1.46 -1.06
C ASP A 59 0.30 -2.37 0.10
N GLY A 60 -0.23 -3.55 -0.27
CA GLY A 60 -0.73 -4.56 0.67
C GLY A 60 -2.11 -4.27 1.25
N LYS A 61 -2.84 -3.26 0.77
CA LYS A 61 -4.21 -2.93 1.19
C LYS A 61 -5.19 -3.07 0.04
N VAL A 62 -6.35 -3.68 0.31
CA VAL A 62 -7.44 -3.72 -0.67
C VAL A 62 -7.94 -2.30 -0.92
N ALA A 63 -7.95 -1.90 -2.19
CA ALA A 63 -8.30 -0.56 -2.64
C ALA A 63 -9.36 -0.62 -3.74
N SER A 64 -10.13 0.47 -3.89
CA SER A 64 -10.99 0.66 -5.05
C SER A 64 -10.20 1.28 -6.21
N GLN A 65 -10.70 1.13 -7.43
CA GLN A 65 -10.13 1.80 -8.61
C GLN A 65 -10.07 3.32 -8.40
N ASP A 66 -11.16 3.95 -7.95
CA ASP A 66 -11.20 5.39 -7.65
C ASP A 66 -10.07 5.84 -6.72
N LEU A 67 -9.73 5.02 -5.72
CA LEU A 67 -8.67 5.34 -4.77
C LEU A 67 -7.30 5.26 -5.44
N VAL A 68 -7.07 4.25 -6.29
CA VAL A 68 -5.83 4.13 -7.07
C VAL A 68 -5.69 5.29 -8.04
N GLU A 69 -6.74 5.63 -8.78
CA GLU A 69 -6.74 6.78 -9.68
C GLU A 69 -6.46 8.07 -8.95
N LYS A 70 -7.12 8.32 -7.83
CA LYS A 70 -6.88 9.52 -7.02
C LYS A 70 -5.46 9.60 -6.49
N LEU A 71 -4.92 8.50 -5.97
CA LEU A 71 -3.63 8.51 -5.27
C LEU A 71 -2.43 8.38 -6.20
N ILE A 72 -2.58 7.78 -7.37
CA ILE A 72 -1.49 7.50 -8.32
C ILE A 72 -1.66 8.32 -9.59
N PHE A 73 -2.72 8.06 -10.37
CA PHE A 73 -2.82 8.60 -11.73
C PHE A 73 -3.18 10.10 -11.77
N ASN A 74 -3.92 10.57 -10.76
CA ASN A 74 -4.28 11.97 -10.57
C ASN A 74 -3.35 12.70 -9.58
N ASN A 75 -2.22 12.09 -9.19
CA ASN A 75 -1.25 12.68 -8.27
C ASN A 75 0.18 12.49 -8.81
N SER A 76 0.85 13.60 -9.15
CA SER A 76 2.20 13.55 -9.72
C SER A 76 3.29 13.04 -8.78
N LYS A 77 3.03 13.04 -7.46
CA LYS A 77 4.00 12.64 -6.43
C LYS A 77 4.16 11.13 -6.33
N ASN A 78 3.10 10.38 -6.59
CA ASN A 78 3.08 8.93 -6.37
C ASN A 78 3.17 8.22 -7.72
N LYS A 79 4.02 7.20 -7.79
CA LYS A 79 4.26 6.43 -9.01
C LYS A 79 4.15 4.95 -8.70
N ILE A 80 3.79 4.16 -9.72
CA ILE A 80 3.83 2.69 -9.64
C ILE A 80 5.28 2.25 -9.84
N VAL A 81 5.80 1.41 -8.96
CA VAL A 81 7.12 0.79 -9.12
C VAL A 81 7.03 -0.65 -9.62
N SER A 82 5.90 -1.32 -9.38
CA SER A 82 5.64 -2.66 -9.87
C SER A 82 4.14 -2.94 -9.83
N ALA A 83 3.65 -3.69 -10.81
CA ALA A 83 2.33 -4.29 -10.77
C ALA A 83 2.44 -5.76 -11.12
N GLN A 84 1.55 -6.57 -10.57
CA GLN A 84 1.47 -8.01 -10.83
C GLN A 84 0.02 -8.44 -10.86
N SER A 85 -0.37 -9.13 -11.92
CA SER A 85 -1.68 -9.73 -12.04
C SER A 85 -1.65 -11.20 -11.64
N VAL A 86 -2.32 -11.54 -10.52
CA VAL A 86 -2.39 -12.92 -10.00
C VAL A 86 -3.79 -13.48 -10.23
N LYS A 87 -3.88 -14.76 -10.61
CA LYS A 87 -5.16 -15.47 -10.66
C LYS A 87 -5.60 -15.78 -9.24
N ASP A 88 -6.83 -15.43 -8.87
CA ASP A 88 -7.38 -15.88 -7.59
C ASP A 88 -7.68 -17.39 -7.71
N PRO A 89 -6.98 -18.27 -6.96
CA PRO A 89 -7.19 -19.70 -7.05
C PRO A 89 -8.53 -20.14 -6.42
N ASN A 90 -9.13 -19.30 -5.58
CA ASN A 90 -10.33 -19.62 -4.80
C ASN A 90 -11.59 -18.91 -5.32
N ALA A 91 -11.46 -18.02 -6.31
CA ALA A 91 -12.60 -17.32 -6.86
C ALA A 91 -13.45 -18.22 -7.77
N PRO A 92 -14.78 -18.27 -7.56
CA PRO A 92 -15.68 -18.89 -8.54
C PRO A 92 -15.56 -18.14 -9.87
N GLU A 93 -15.54 -18.89 -10.98
CA GLU A 93 -15.58 -18.33 -12.32
C GLU A 93 -16.93 -17.62 -12.51
N ILE A 94 -16.90 -16.30 -12.71
CA ILE A 94 -18.09 -15.54 -13.09
C ILE A 94 -18.02 -15.38 -14.61
N ASN A 95 -19.07 -15.80 -15.32
CA ASN A 95 -19.14 -15.75 -16.78
C ASN A 95 -17.98 -16.48 -17.49
N GLY A 96 -17.48 -17.59 -16.92
CA GLY A 96 -16.38 -18.37 -17.49
C GLY A 96 -15.02 -17.67 -17.49
N LYS A 97 -14.90 -16.52 -16.80
CA LYS A 97 -13.63 -15.80 -16.62
C LYS A 97 -13.17 -15.95 -15.18
N ARG A 98 -11.92 -16.37 -15.00
CA ARG A 98 -11.27 -16.39 -13.69
C ARG A 98 -11.01 -14.96 -13.23
N LYS A 99 -11.47 -14.65 -12.02
CA LYS A 99 -11.19 -13.40 -11.32
C LYS A 99 -9.68 -13.22 -11.12
N ARG A 100 -9.24 -11.97 -11.15
CA ARG A 100 -7.85 -11.60 -10.89
C ARG A 100 -7.71 -10.60 -9.76
N VAL A 101 -6.58 -10.74 -9.08
CA VAL A 101 -6.09 -9.79 -8.09
C VAL A 101 -4.97 -9.00 -8.76
N LEU A 102 -5.16 -7.69 -8.89
CA LEU A 102 -4.10 -6.78 -9.33
C LEU A 102 -3.37 -6.26 -8.09
N ILE A 103 -2.11 -6.63 -7.96
CA ILE A 103 -1.24 -6.18 -6.87
C ILE A 103 -0.37 -5.04 -7.40
N ILE A 104 -0.47 -3.87 -6.78
CA ILE A 104 0.24 -2.65 -7.14
C ILE A 104 1.15 -2.28 -5.98
N TYR A 105 2.42 -2.07 -6.31
CA TYR A 105 3.40 -1.45 -5.42
C TYR A 105 3.71 -0.05 -5.94
N SER A 106 3.67 0.93 -5.04
CA SER A 106 3.81 2.33 -5.39
C SER A 106 4.83 3.05 -4.52
N THR A 107 5.19 4.28 -4.89
CA THR A 107 6.05 5.16 -4.08
C THR A 107 5.28 5.89 -2.97
N ILE A 108 4.02 5.52 -2.70
CA ILE A 108 3.22 6.15 -1.66
C ILE A 108 3.90 5.97 -0.29
N CYS A 109 4.07 7.09 0.39
CA CYS A 109 4.54 7.14 1.77
C CYS A 109 3.47 7.71 2.69
N GLY A 110 3.26 7.05 3.81
CA GLY A 110 2.34 7.49 4.84
C GLY A 110 1.57 6.34 5.49
N GLN A 111 0.69 6.71 6.41
CA GLN A 111 -0.10 5.76 7.18
C GLN A 111 -1.50 5.62 6.60
N TRP A 112 -1.85 4.40 6.18
CA TRP A 112 -3.22 4.05 5.82
C TRP A 112 -4.14 4.10 7.06
N LYS A 113 -5.22 4.86 6.96
CA LYS A 113 -6.26 4.97 7.99
C LYS A 113 -7.61 4.56 7.42
N LEU A 114 -8.29 3.65 8.13
CA LEU A 114 -9.67 3.32 7.85
C LEU A 114 -10.60 4.29 8.60
N LYS A 115 -11.39 5.09 7.88
CA LYS A 115 -12.41 5.98 8.45
C LYS A 115 -13.77 5.67 7.83
N LYS A 116 -14.77 5.34 8.64
CA LYS A 116 -16.15 5.07 8.19
C LYS A 116 -16.19 4.10 6.98
N SER A 117 -15.48 2.98 7.09
CA SER A 117 -15.33 1.96 6.04
C SER A 117 -14.64 2.42 4.75
N ARG A 118 -14.07 3.63 4.71
CA ARG A 118 -13.24 4.11 3.59
C ARG A 118 -11.78 4.11 3.98
N LEU A 119 -10.95 3.54 3.12
CA LEU A 119 -9.51 3.59 3.26
C LEU A 119 -9.02 4.98 2.82
N THR A 120 -8.23 5.64 3.66
CA THR A 120 -7.65 6.96 3.40
C THR A 120 -6.17 6.92 3.71
N LEU A 121 -5.37 7.71 2.98
CA LEU A 121 -3.95 7.87 3.25
C LEU A 121 -3.74 9.13 4.09
N LYS A 122 -3.02 9.02 5.21
CA LYS A 122 -2.43 10.16 5.89
C LYS A 122 -0.97 10.26 5.45
N GLU A 123 -0.68 11.21 4.58
CA GLU A 123 0.68 11.56 4.19
C GLU A 123 1.41 12.17 5.41
N ASP A 124 2.71 11.87 5.55
CA ASP A 124 3.59 12.42 6.58
C ASP A 124 4.19 13.77 6.14
#